data_AF-X6LQK8-F1
#
_entry.id   AF-X6LQK8-F1
#
_cell.length_a   1.000
_cell.length_b   1.000
_cell.length_c   1.000
_cell.angle_alpha   90.00
_cell.angle_beta   90.00
_cell.angle_gamma   90.00
#
_symmetry.space_group_name_H-M   'P 1'
#
loop_
_entity.id
_entity.type
_entity.pdbx_description
1 polymer ?
#
loop_
_entity_poly.entity_id
_entity_poly.type
_entity_poly.pdbx_seq_one_letter_code
_entity_poly.pdbx_strand_id
1 'polypeptide(L)'
;RKQLHMRLFGEQTKTHQDWNTSQCDVTINNKQLIIDRKNIKTSSTKQKGYNVVKPLDISEHADTCMDIELASNAAFQGAVIVEIVRVTTVHEMARRVEARSTVCEVQNGRPLFGKKCAICDQTKDLLRCSRCKGVWYCGTTHQAQDWPFHQTICQSAENRPRLPEMKKEVATVEDDVCVGQTKVSLRCPLSIIRIQTPVRGCHCIHPQCLDLESYLAFSHRTGNWQCPVCTQPLKFEELCVDYKMMQILKNTTDDIDTVRLNPDGTYQIVTLQEQIAEDEKCKDIRKKKRTFSQIMASDSNVTS
;
A
#
# COMPACT_ATOMS: atom_id res chain seq x y z
N ARG A 1 -1.86 -21.60 -4.59
CA ARG A 1 -1.92 -22.54 -5.75
C ARG A 1 -0.55 -22.49 -6.45
N LYS A 2 -0.03 -23.60 -6.94
CA LYS A 2 1.16 -23.57 -7.81
C LYS A 2 0.72 -23.12 -9.20
N GLN A 3 1.50 -22.28 -9.86
CA GLN A 3 1.29 -21.85 -11.23
C GLN A 3 2.60 -21.96 -12.00
N LEU A 4 2.51 -22.14 -13.31
CA LEU A 4 3.64 -22.08 -14.22
C LEU A 4 3.67 -20.69 -14.83
N HIS A 5 4.68 -19.90 -14.49
CA HIS A 5 4.82 -18.52 -14.94
C HIS A 5 5.96 -18.40 -15.93
N MET A 6 5.75 -17.61 -16.97
CA MET A 6 6.76 -17.25 -17.94
C MET A 6 7.09 -15.75 -17.84
N ARG A 7 8.36 -15.41 -17.98
CA ARG A 7 8.91 -14.05 -17.89
C ARG A 7 9.93 -13.80 -18.99
N LEU A 8 9.96 -12.56 -19.47
CA LEU A 8 10.91 -12.10 -20.48
C LEU A 8 11.90 -11.12 -19.86
N PHE A 9 13.20 -11.37 -19.97
CA PHE A 9 14.24 -10.46 -19.46
C PHE A 9 15.11 -9.98 -20.61
N GLY A 10 15.19 -8.65 -20.78
CA GLY A 10 16.07 -8.06 -21.80
C GLY A 10 17.53 -8.13 -21.38
N GLU A 11 18.43 -8.41 -22.31
CA GLU A 11 19.87 -8.57 -22.04
C GLU A 11 20.50 -7.29 -21.45
N GLN A 12 20.19 -6.13 -22.03
CA GLN A 12 20.77 -4.85 -21.61
C GLN A 12 20.17 -4.33 -20.30
N THR A 13 18.85 -4.43 -20.16
CA THR A 13 18.13 -3.88 -19.00
C THR A 13 18.22 -4.77 -17.77
N LYS A 14 18.39 -6.09 -17.97
CA LYS A 14 18.31 -7.13 -16.94
C LYS A 14 17.01 -7.06 -16.10
N THR A 15 15.95 -6.47 -16.66
CA THR A 15 14.65 -6.29 -16.01
C THR A 15 13.57 -7.05 -16.75
N HIS A 16 12.53 -7.42 -16.01
CA HIS A 16 11.35 -8.08 -16.58
C HIS A 16 10.65 -7.12 -17.56
N GLN A 17 10.56 -7.53 -18.83
CA GLN A 17 10.01 -6.75 -19.93
C GLN A 17 8.51 -7.00 -20.06
N ASP A 18 7.77 -5.93 -20.37
CA ASP A 18 6.35 -6.04 -20.73
C ASP A 18 6.18 -6.82 -22.03
N TRP A 19 5.25 -7.77 -22.02
CA TRP A 19 4.87 -8.57 -23.19
C TRP A 19 4.37 -7.74 -24.39
N ASN A 20 4.00 -6.48 -24.16
CA ASN A 20 3.53 -5.55 -25.20
C ASN A 20 4.67 -4.84 -25.96
N THR A 21 5.85 -4.67 -25.36
CA THR A 21 6.90 -3.79 -25.92
C THR A 21 7.59 -4.35 -27.16
N SER A 22 7.54 -5.66 -27.35
CA SER A 22 8.24 -6.37 -28.44
C SER A 22 7.29 -7.05 -29.43
N GLN A 23 5.97 -6.83 -29.29
CA GLN A 23 4.93 -7.61 -30.01
C GLN A 23 5.28 -9.10 -30.05
N CYS A 24 5.69 -9.65 -28.91
CA CYS A 24 6.04 -11.06 -28.81
C CYS A 24 4.75 -11.88 -28.77
N ASP A 25 4.43 -12.56 -29.87
CA ASP A 25 3.47 -13.64 -29.85
C ASP A 25 4.15 -14.88 -29.27
N VAL A 26 3.44 -15.58 -28.39
CA VAL A 26 3.92 -16.78 -27.73
C VAL A 26 3.11 -17.96 -28.23
N THR A 27 3.79 -19.00 -28.70
CA THR A 27 3.18 -20.29 -29.03
C THR A 27 3.77 -21.36 -28.13
N ILE A 28 2.92 -22.17 -27.51
CA ILE A 28 3.33 -23.34 -26.71
C ILE A 28 2.69 -24.59 -27.32
N ASN A 29 3.51 -25.57 -27.71
CA ASN A 29 3.04 -26.83 -28.31
C ASN A 29 2.03 -26.60 -29.45
N ASN A 30 2.38 -25.70 -30.39
CA ASN A 30 1.56 -25.27 -31.53
C ASN A 30 0.24 -24.55 -31.18
N LYS A 31 0.06 -24.10 -29.93
CA LYS A 31 -1.08 -23.28 -29.50
C LYS A 31 -0.63 -21.86 -29.20
N GLN A 32 -1.11 -20.91 -29.99
CA GLN A 32 -0.84 -19.49 -29.76
C GLN A 32 -1.60 -18.99 -28.52
N LEU A 33 -0.89 -18.31 -27.63
CA LEU A 33 -1.45 -17.73 -26.41
C LEU A 33 -2.13 -16.39 -26.68
N ILE A 34 -3.25 -16.15 -26.01
CA ILE A 34 -3.91 -14.84 -26.02
C ILE A 34 -3.30 -13.98 -24.91
N ILE A 35 -2.54 -12.96 -25.30
CA ILE A 35 -1.93 -12.00 -24.39
C ILE A 35 -2.81 -10.75 -24.34
N ASP A 36 -3.34 -10.41 -23.16
CA ASP A 36 -4.13 -9.18 -22.99
C ASP A 36 -3.23 -7.95 -23.11
N ARG A 37 -3.32 -7.27 -24.26
CA ARG A 37 -2.52 -6.08 -24.58
C ARG A 37 -3.14 -4.76 -24.08
N LYS A 38 -4.22 -4.80 -23.29
CA LYS A 38 -4.97 -3.58 -22.93
C LYS A 38 -4.13 -2.57 -22.14
N ASN A 39 -3.91 -1.41 -22.79
CA ASN A 39 -3.68 -0.07 -22.25
C ASN A 39 -2.78 0.05 -21.01
N ILE A 40 -1.49 -0.25 -21.18
CA ILE A 40 -0.46 0.36 -20.35
C ILE A 40 -0.17 1.73 -20.97
N LYS A 41 -0.70 2.80 -20.36
CA LYS A 41 -0.34 4.17 -20.74
C LYS A 41 1.17 4.31 -20.58
N THR A 42 1.88 4.53 -21.69
CA THR A 42 3.23 5.10 -21.71
C THR A 42 3.15 6.52 -21.19
N SER A 43 3.09 6.70 -19.86
CA SER A 43 3.28 8.01 -19.26
C SER A 43 4.76 8.34 -19.40
N SER A 44 5.06 9.31 -20.27
CA SER A 44 6.37 9.91 -20.47
C SER A 44 6.84 10.78 -19.28
N THR A 45 6.10 10.77 -18.18
CA THR A 45 6.43 11.52 -16.97
C THR A 45 7.17 10.58 -16.01
N LYS A 46 8.37 10.98 -15.53
CA LYS A 46 9.16 10.23 -14.53
C LYS A 46 8.26 9.71 -13.40
N GLN A 47 7.86 8.44 -13.44
CA GLN A 47 6.99 7.86 -12.42
C GLN A 47 7.81 7.71 -11.13
N LYS A 48 7.42 8.45 -10.09
CA LYS A 48 7.90 8.21 -8.72
C LYS A 48 7.20 6.98 -8.15
N GLY A 49 7.50 5.78 -8.62
CA GLY A 49 6.83 4.57 -8.15
C GLY A 49 7.46 3.29 -8.68
N TYR A 50 7.07 2.15 -8.13
CA TYR A 50 7.48 0.85 -8.64
C TYR A 50 6.38 0.29 -9.53
N ASN A 51 6.69 0.05 -10.80
CA ASN A 51 5.82 -0.68 -11.71
C ASN A 51 6.36 -2.10 -11.87
N VAL A 52 5.54 -3.08 -11.52
CA VAL A 52 5.89 -4.50 -11.59
C VAL A 52 5.16 -5.14 -12.76
N VAL A 53 5.93 -5.50 -13.78
CA VAL A 53 5.45 -6.25 -14.94
C VAL A 53 4.98 -7.64 -14.48
N LYS A 54 3.76 -8.01 -14.91
CA LYS A 54 3.16 -9.30 -14.58
C LYS A 54 3.74 -10.43 -15.43
N PRO A 55 4.05 -11.60 -14.83
CA PRO A 55 4.40 -12.78 -15.60
C PRO A 55 3.19 -13.25 -16.43
N LEU A 56 3.47 -13.99 -17.50
CA LEU A 56 2.44 -14.70 -18.23
C LEU A 56 2.12 -16.01 -17.51
N ASP A 57 0.87 -16.21 -17.10
CA ASP A 57 0.43 -17.48 -16.51
C ASP A 57 0.16 -18.48 -17.64
N ILE A 58 1.02 -19.49 -17.73
CA ILE A 58 0.95 -20.55 -18.75
C ILE A 58 0.57 -21.90 -18.13
N SER A 59 -0.03 -21.88 -16.93
CA SER A 59 -0.37 -23.10 -16.18
C SER A 59 -1.28 -24.06 -16.95
N GLU A 60 -2.15 -23.55 -17.83
CA GLU A 60 -3.04 -24.38 -18.65
C GLU A 60 -2.31 -25.15 -19.76
N HIS A 61 -1.08 -24.75 -20.08
CA HIS A 61 -0.22 -25.35 -21.10
C HIS A 61 0.94 -26.15 -20.50
N ALA A 62 0.96 -26.33 -19.18
CA ALA A 62 2.04 -27.02 -18.48
C ALA A 62 2.11 -28.48 -18.91
N ASP A 63 3.29 -28.89 -19.40
CA ASP A 63 3.60 -30.26 -19.80
C ASP A 63 5.04 -30.60 -19.38
N THR A 64 5.37 -31.90 -19.37
CA THR A 64 6.71 -32.45 -19.12
C THR A 64 7.72 -32.06 -20.19
N CYS A 65 7.26 -31.83 -21.42
CA CYS A 65 8.04 -31.27 -22.51
C CYS A 65 7.22 -30.15 -23.18
N MET A 66 7.83 -28.99 -23.38
CA MET A 66 7.16 -27.83 -23.99
C MET A 66 8.06 -27.23 -25.07
N ASP A 67 7.54 -27.15 -26.28
CA ASP A 67 8.12 -26.35 -27.36
C ASP A 67 7.54 -24.94 -27.27
N ILE A 68 8.40 -23.97 -26.97
CA ILE A 68 8.03 -22.56 -26.79
C ILE A 68 8.63 -21.76 -27.94
N GLU A 69 7.77 -21.16 -28.75
CA GLU A 69 8.17 -20.26 -29.83
C GLU A 69 7.79 -18.83 -29.48
N LEU A 70 8.73 -17.91 -29.70
CA LEU A 70 8.53 -16.48 -29.58
C LEU A 70 8.66 -15.84 -30.95
N ALA A 71 7.57 -15.27 -31.46
CA ALA A 71 7.57 -14.48 -32.69
C ALA A 71 7.58 -12.99 -32.31
N SER A 72 8.59 -12.26 -32.76
CA SER A 72 8.73 -10.81 -32.52
C SER A 72 9.10 -10.09 -33.80
N ASN A 73 8.68 -8.83 -33.93
CA ASN A 73 9.01 -7.98 -35.07
C ASN A 73 10.47 -7.46 -35.02
N ALA A 74 11.18 -7.69 -33.92
CA ALA A 74 12.58 -7.33 -33.75
C ALA A 74 13.37 -8.53 -33.21
N ALA A 75 14.68 -8.55 -33.43
CA ALA A 75 15.54 -9.54 -32.81
C ALA A 75 15.47 -9.39 -31.28
N PHE A 76 14.91 -10.40 -30.60
CA PHE A 76 14.92 -10.44 -29.15
C PHE A 76 16.31 -10.86 -28.64
N GLN A 77 16.90 -10.04 -27.78
CA GLN A 77 18.14 -10.33 -27.06
C GLN A 77 17.85 -10.37 -25.57
N GLY A 78 17.98 -11.55 -24.96
CA GLY A 78 17.65 -11.74 -23.57
C GLY A 78 17.39 -13.20 -23.20
N ALA A 79 16.70 -13.39 -22.07
CA ALA A 79 16.35 -14.69 -21.55
C ALA A 79 14.84 -14.82 -21.35
N VAL A 80 14.32 -16.00 -21.66
CA VAL A 80 12.98 -16.43 -21.29
C VAL A 80 13.11 -17.34 -20.08
N ILE A 81 12.38 -17.04 -19.02
CA ILE A 81 12.39 -17.85 -17.80
C ILE A 81 11.00 -18.44 -17.61
N VAL A 82 10.95 -19.75 -17.47
CA VAL A 82 9.75 -20.50 -17.08
C VAL A 82 9.97 -21.07 -15.68
N GLU A 83 9.10 -20.71 -14.74
CA GLU A 83 9.23 -21.07 -13.33
C GLU A 83 7.92 -21.57 -12.74
N ILE A 84 8.02 -22.58 -11.85
CA ILE A 84 6.89 -22.99 -11.02
C ILE A 84 6.87 -22.10 -9.79
N VAL A 85 5.83 -21.28 -9.66
CA VAL A 85 5.69 -20.33 -8.57
C VAL A 85 4.53 -20.70 -7.65
N ARG A 86 4.63 -20.28 -6.39
CA ARG A 86 3.50 -20.30 -5.46
C ARG A 86 2.82 -18.94 -5.47
N VAL A 87 1.60 -18.89 -5.97
CA VAL A 87 0.81 -17.65 -5.97
C VAL A 87 0.09 -17.46 -4.63
N THR A 88 0.21 -16.24 -4.13
CA THR A 88 -0.36 -15.75 -2.88
C THR A 88 -1.58 -14.91 -3.20
N THR A 89 -2.69 -15.13 -2.49
CA THR A 89 -3.90 -14.32 -2.67
C THR A 89 -3.74 -12.95 -2.00
N VAL A 90 -4.56 -11.97 -2.38
CA VAL A 90 -4.61 -10.66 -1.72
C VAL A 90 -4.83 -10.81 -0.22
N HIS A 91 -5.76 -11.67 0.18
CA HIS A 91 -6.04 -11.96 1.58
C HIS A 91 -4.81 -12.51 2.32
N GLU A 92 -4.08 -13.45 1.72
CA GLU A 92 -2.86 -14.00 2.32
C GLU A 92 -1.74 -12.96 2.41
N MET A 93 -1.64 -12.07 1.43
CA MET A 93 -0.74 -10.91 1.51
C MET A 93 -1.13 -9.98 2.66
N ALA A 94 -2.43 -9.69 2.82
CA ALA A 94 -2.93 -8.85 3.91
C ALA A 94 -2.61 -9.44 5.28
N ARG A 95 -2.85 -10.74 5.49
CA ARG A 95 -2.50 -11.45 6.73
C ARG A 95 -1.01 -11.30 7.08
N ARG A 96 -0.12 -11.33 6.08
CA ARG A 96 1.33 -11.14 6.29
C ARG A 96 1.67 -9.71 6.72
N VAL A 97 0.98 -8.69 6.19
CA VAL A 97 1.16 -7.29 6.60
C VAL A 97 0.70 -7.10 8.05
N GLU A 98 -0.48 -7.61 8.40
CA GLU A 98 -1.02 -7.52 9.77
C GLU A 98 -0.13 -8.26 10.78
N ALA A 99 0.26 -9.49 10.44
CA ALA A 99 1.08 -10.32 11.31
C ALA A 99 2.48 -9.73 11.55
N ARG A 100 3.09 -9.06 10.56
CA ARG A 100 4.36 -8.36 10.82
C ARG A 100 4.18 -7.04 11.56
N SER A 101 3.06 -6.33 11.38
CA SER A 101 2.80 -5.05 12.05
C SER A 101 2.47 -5.21 13.54
N THR A 102 1.71 -6.24 13.93
CA THR A 102 1.32 -6.52 15.33
C THR A 102 2.51 -6.76 16.25
N VAL A 103 3.63 -7.18 15.66
CA VAL A 103 4.88 -7.53 16.32
C VAL A 103 5.71 -6.27 16.67
N CYS A 104 5.50 -5.12 16.02
CA CYS A 104 6.33 -3.90 16.17
C CYS A 104 5.85 -2.87 17.17
N GLU A 105 4.62 -2.97 17.68
CA GLU A 105 4.14 -1.88 18.51
C GLU A 105 4.60 -2.00 19.94
N VAL A 106 5.24 -0.91 20.35
CA VAL A 106 5.86 -0.72 21.64
C VAL A 106 5.48 0.69 22.08
N GLN A 107 4.53 0.86 22.99
CA GLN A 107 4.25 2.16 23.62
C GLN A 107 5.15 2.26 24.85
N ASN A 108 6.05 3.25 24.89
CA ASN A 108 7.01 3.45 25.99
C ASN A 108 7.85 2.21 26.34
N GLY A 109 8.29 1.42 25.35
CA GLY A 109 9.04 0.19 25.59
C GLY A 109 8.19 -1.06 25.89
N ARG A 110 6.84 -0.98 25.89
CA ARG A 110 5.93 -2.11 26.17
C ARG A 110 5.01 -2.48 25.00
N PRO A 111 4.80 -3.78 24.71
CA PRO A 111 3.80 -4.23 23.75
C PRO A 111 2.40 -3.67 24.07
N LEU A 112 1.69 -3.13 23.08
CA LEU A 112 0.31 -2.63 23.28
C LEU A 112 -0.67 -3.73 23.71
N PHE A 113 -0.39 -4.97 23.34
CA PHE A 113 -1.16 -6.15 23.73
C PHE A 113 -0.28 -7.05 24.60
N GLY A 114 -0.86 -7.68 25.62
CA GLY A 114 -0.16 -8.63 26.49
C GLY A 114 0.53 -9.73 25.67
N LYS A 115 1.70 -10.19 26.13
CA LYS A 115 2.42 -11.28 25.47
C LYS A 115 1.58 -12.54 25.54
N LYS A 116 1.30 -13.15 24.38
CA LYS A 116 0.56 -14.40 24.27
C LYS A 116 1.15 -15.29 23.19
N CYS A 117 0.96 -16.60 23.32
CA CYS A 117 1.36 -17.56 22.31
C CYS A 117 0.58 -17.32 21.01
N ALA A 118 1.28 -17.25 19.87
CA ALA A 118 0.67 -17.01 18.56
C ALA A 118 -0.28 -18.12 18.07
N ILE A 119 -0.28 -19.29 18.73
CA ILE A 119 -1.08 -20.45 18.34
C ILE A 119 -2.23 -20.71 19.32
N CYS A 120 -1.99 -20.67 20.64
CA CYS A 120 -2.98 -21.05 21.65
C CYS A 120 -3.36 -19.93 22.64
N ASP A 121 -2.87 -18.70 22.45
CA ASP A 121 -3.15 -17.53 23.29
C ASP A 121 -2.71 -17.63 24.77
N GLN A 122 -1.98 -18.69 25.17
CA GLN A 122 -1.38 -18.79 26.51
C GLN A 122 -0.49 -17.58 26.80
N THR A 123 -0.56 -17.03 28.02
CA THR A 123 0.14 -15.80 28.42
C THR A 123 1.33 -16.02 29.36
N LYS A 124 1.51 -17.24 29.86
CA LYS A 124 2.57 -17.62 30.81
C LYS A 124 3.65 -18.46 30.11
N ASP A 125 4.87 -18.39 30.64
CA ASP A 125 6.02 -19.21 30.25
C ASP A 125 6.29 -19.20 28.74
N LEU A 126 6.42 -17.98 28.21
CA LEU A 126 6.55 -17.77 26.77
C LEU A 126 8.02 -17.61 26.35
N LEU A 127 8.38 -18.37 25.33
CA LEU A 127 9.57 -18.18 24.52
C LEU A 127 9.25 -17.17 23.42
N ARG A 128 10.24 -16.40 22.96
CA ARG A 128 10.10 -15.53 21.78
C ARG A 128 11.02 -16.00 20.66
N CYS A 129 10.62 -15.74 19.43
CA CYS A 129 11.51 -15.95 18.28
C CYS A 129 12.82 -15.15 18.49
N SER A 130 13.96 -15.85 18.44
CA SER A 130 15.28 -15.24 18.67
C SER A 130 15.66 -14.19 17.62
N ARG A 131 15.18 -14.37 16.38
CA ARG A 131 15.44 -13.48 15.24
C ARG A 131 14.62 -12.20 15.30
N CYS A 132 13.28 -12.31 15.27
CA CYS A 132 12.41 -11.12 15.18
C CYS A 132 12.07 -10.48 16.53
N LYS A 133 12.25 -11.25 17.63
CA LYS A 133 12.00 -10.86 19.04
C LYS A 133 10.59 -10.36 19.37
N GLY A 134 9.63 -10.43 18.44
CA GLY A 134 8.29 -9.90 18.67
C GLY A 134 7.13 -10.89 18.58
N VAL A 135 7.36 -12.14 18.15
CA VAL A 135 6.36 -13.22 18.26
C VAL A 135 6.74 -14.15 19.41
N TRP A 136 5.72 -14.60 20.15
CA TRP A 136 5.85 -15.41 21.36
C TRP A 136 5.15 -16.77 21.19
N TYR A 137 5.69 -17.81 21.83
CA TYR A 137 5.21 -19.19 21.82
C TYR A 137 5.33 -19.80 23.22
N CYS A 138 4.40 -20.65 23.64
CA CYS A 138 4.52 -21.38 24.91
C CYS A 138 5.49 -22.58 24.84
N GLY A 139 6.07 -22.85 23.67
CA GLY A 139 7.03 -23.94 23.48
C GLY A 139 7.52 -24.05 22.04
N THR A 140 8.51 -24.91 21.82
CA THR A 140 9.10 -25.17 20.50
C THR A 140 8.11 -25.84 19.54
N THR A 141 7.12 -26.60 20.05
CA THR A 141 6.05 -27.20 19.24
C THR A 141 5.21 -26.16 18.52
N HIS A 142 4.71 -25.14 19.22
CA HIS A 142 3.92 -24.06 18.61
C HIS A 142 4.79 -23.14 17.74
N GLN A 143 6.08 -22.98 18.06
CA GLN A 143 7.00 -22.29 17.16
C GLN A 143 7.16 -23.06 15.83
N ALA A 144 7.31 -24.38 15.87
CA ALA A 144 7.43 -25.22 14.68
C ALA A 144 6.14 -25.24 13.86
N GLN A 145 4.98 -25.21 14.52
CA GLN A 145 3.68 -25.12 13.87
C GLN A 145 3.48 -23.77 13.14
N ASP A 146 3.92 -22.65 13.73
CA ASP A 146 3.83 -21.33 13.10
C ASP A 146 4.93 -21.09 12.05
N TRP A 147 6.07 -21.76 12.16
CA TRP A 147 7.26 -21.50 11.34
C TRP A 147 7.00 -21.42 9.82
N PRO A 148 6.19 -22.31 9.20
CA PRO A 148 5.84 -22.20 7.78
C PRO A 148 5.34 -20.82 7.35
N PHE A 149 4.54 -20.16 8.19
CA PHE A 149 4.04 -18.81 7.98
C PHE A 149 5.00 -17.75 8.53
N HIS A 150 5.44 -17.90 9.78
CA HIS A 150 6.29 -16.95 10.48
C HIS A 150 7.57 -16.62 9.70
N GLN A 151 8.22 -17.62 9.10
CA GLN A 151 9.45 -17.40 8.35
C GLN A 151 9.27 -16.41 7.19
N THR A 152 8.06 -16.28 6.65
CA THR A 152 7.74 -15.36 5.54
C THR A 152 7.62 -13.90 5.98
N ILE A 153 7.57 -13.65 7.29
CA ILE A 153 7.44 -12.33 7.93
C ILE A 153 8.51 -12.08 9.01
N CYS A 154 9.37 -13.07 9.29
CA CYS A 154 10.35 -13.01 10.36
C CYS A 154 11.54 -12.12 9.96
N GLN A 155 11.56 -10.89 10.48
CA GLN A 155 12.63 -9.92 10.27
C GLN A 155 13.17 -9.39 11.59
N SER A 156 14.47 -9.06 11.64
CA SER A 156 15.07 -8.41 12.80
C SER A 156 14.39 -7.06 13.08
N ALA A 157 14.38 -6.65 14.35
CA ALA A 157 13.63 -5.47 14.78
C ALA A 157 14.06 -4.16 14.10
N GLU A 158 15.31 -4.09 13.65
CA GLU A 158 15.93 -2.94 12.95
C GLU A 158 15.45 -2.81 11.49
N ASN A 159 15.18 -3.93 10.82
CA ASN A 159 14.66 -3.97 9.44
C ASN A 159 13.12 -3.88 9.39
N ARG A 160 12.53 -3.73 10.57
CA ARG A 160 11.14 -3.45 10.87
C ARG A 160 10.55 -2.27 10.07
N PRO A 161 9.68 -2.35 9.06
CA PRO A 161 9.02 -1.12 8.58
C PRO A 161 8.17 -0.55 9.71
N ARG A 162 8.34 0.75 10.00
CA ARG A 162 7.60 1.46 11.05
C ARG A 162 7.06 2.76 10.49
N LEU A 163 5.87 3.15 10.94
CA LEU A 163 5.33 4.46 10.61
C LEU A 163 6.20 5.54 11.25
N PRO A 164 6.48 6.64 10.53
CA PRO A 164 7.20 7.75 11.11
C PRO A 164 6.33 8.39 12.19
N GLU A 165 6.96 8.81 13.29
CA GLU A 165 6.29 9.71 14.23
C GLU A 165 5.99 11.02 13.50
N MET A 166 4.73 11.44 13.49
CA MET A 166 4.39 12.79 13.05
C MET A 166 5.07 13.75 14.02
N LYS A 167 5.99 14.58 13.51
CA LYS A 167 6.70 15.57 14.31
C LYS A 167 5.68 16.47 15.01
N LYS A 168 5.76 16.51 16.33
CA LYS A 168 5.21 17.62 17.11
C LYS A 168 6.17 18.78 16.90
N GLU A 169 5.96 19.58 15.87
CA GLU A 169 6.66 20.86 15.81
C GLU A 169 6.09 21.71 16.93
N VAL A 170 6.85 21.78 18.03
CA VAL A 170 6.57 22.65 19.16
C VAL A 170 6.65 24.06 18.62
N ALA A 171 5.53 24.77 18.65
CA ALA A 171 5.50 26.19 18.31
C ALA A 171 6.57 26.90 19.15
N THR A 172 7.64 27.35 18.50
CA THR A 172 8.48 28.41 19.06
C THR A 172 7.61 29.67 19.09
N VAL A 173 7.65 30.36 20.22
CA VAL A 173 6.72 31.42 20.66
C VAL A 173 6.72 32.67 19.76
N GLU A 174 7.38 32.63 18.60
CA GLU A 174 7.63 33.78 17.72
C GLU A 174 7.06 33.64 16.30
N ASP A 175 6.55 32.46 15.91
CA ASP A 175 5.83 32.29 14.64
C ASP A 175 4.34 32.10 14.90
N ASP A 176 3.51 33.08 14.50
CA ASP A 176 2.03 33.07 14.53
C ASP A 176 1.43 32.08 13.50
N VAL A 177 2.09 30.94 13.30
CA VAL A 177 1.63 29.81 12.48
C VAL A 177 1.28 28.68 13.42
N CYS A 178 0.04 28.69 13.92
CA CYS A 178 -0.54 27.56 14.63
C CYS A 178 -0.47 26.31 13.76
N VAL A 179 0.20 25.25 14.23
CA VAL A 179 0.12 23.92 13.63
C VAL A 179 -1.35 23.48 13.67
N GLY A 180 -2.00 23.54 12.51
CA GLY A 180 -3.44 23.33 12.38
C GLY A 180 -3.86 21.86 12.51
N GLN A 181 -5.05 21.65 13.05
CA GLN A 181 -5.71 20.34 13.02
C GLN A 181 -5.74 19.80 11.58
N THR A 182 -5.39 18.53 11.39
CA THR A 182 -5.41 17.90 10.05
C THR A 182 -6.69 17.10 9.87
N LYS A 183 -7.52 17.49 8.90
CA LYS A 183 -8.73 16.75 8.51
C LYS A 183 -8.34 15.49 7.73
N VAL A 184 -8.86 14.33 8.14
CA VAL A 184 -8.61 13.03 7.49
C VAL A 184 -9.91 12.25 7.32
N SER A 185 -10.03 11.50 6.23
CA SER A 185 -11.18 10.63 5.99
C SER A 185 -10.95 9.23 6.56
N LEU A 186 -12.01 8.68 7.14
CA LEU A 186 -12.12 7.28 7.57
C LEU A 186 -12.52 6.34 6.41
N ARG A 187 -12.77 6.89 5.22
CA ARG A 187 -12.90 6.15 3.97
C ARG A 187 -11.57 6.06 3.24
N CYS A 188 -11.36 4.94 2.56
CA CYS A 188 -10.18 4.73 1.76
C CYS A 188 -10.23 5.66 0.53
N PRO A 189 -9.21 6.49 0.26
CA PRO A 189 -9.20 7.35 -0.92
C PRO A 189 -9.12 6.57 -2.24
N LEU A 190 -8.80 5.28 -2.20
CA LEU A 190 -8.68 4.42 -3.39
C LEU A 190 -10.01 3.72 -3.73
N SER A 191 -10.68 3.13 -2.74
CA SER A 191 -11.90 2.34 -2.95
C SER A 191 -13.18 3.01 -2.45
N ILE A 192 -13.07 4.13 -1.73
CA ILE A 192 -14.18 4.91 -1.13
C ILE A 192 -14.98 4.12 -0.07
N ILE A 193 -14.59 2.89 0.23
CA ILE A 193 -15.16 2.10 1.33
C ILE A 193 -14.63 2.61 2.68
N ARG A 194 -15.37 2.36 3.75
CA ARG A 194 -14.85 2.56 5.12
C ARG A 194 -13.65 1.64 5.34
N ILE A 195 -12.53 2.22 5.79
CA ILE A 195 -11.28 1.51 5.97
C ILE A 195 -11.48 0.38 7.00
N GLN A 196 -11.10 -0.85 6.64
CA GLN A 196 -11.16 -1.99 7.55
C GLN A 196 -9.82 -2.18 8.26
N THR A 197 -8.74 -2.31 7.50
CA THR A 197 -7.37 -2.34 8.03
C THR A 197 -6.61 -1.10 7.54
N PRO A 198 -6.42 -0.07 8.39
CA PRO A 198 -5.74 1.16 8.01
C PRO A 198 -4.25 0.93 7.83
N VAL A 199 -3.74 1.29 6.66
CA VAL A 199 -2.31 1.17 6.34
C VAL A 199 -1.74 2.44 5.71
N ARG A 200 -0.45 2.64 5.94
CA ARG A 200 0.40 3.64 5.27
C ARG A 200 1.78 3.05 4.99
N GLY A 201 2.54 3.68 4.11
CA GLY A 201 3.95 3.37 3.94
C GLY A 201 4.81 3.93 5.07
N CYS A 202 5.90 3.25 5.43
CA CYS A 202 6.89 3.74 6.40
C CYS A 202 7.55 5.07 5.98
N HIS A 203 7.46 5.46 4.70
CA HIS A 203 7.97 6.73 4.18
C HIS A 203 6.87 7.77 3.91
N CYS A 204 5.60 7.47 4.25
CA CYS A 204 4.50 8.41 4.07
C CYS A 204 4.49 9.48 5.18
N ILE A 205 4.53 10.75 4.78
CA ILE A 205 4.47 11.91 5.71
C ILE A 205 3.06 12.50 5.85
N HIS A 206 2.03 11.83 5.34
CA HIS A 206 0.63 12.23 5.49
C HIS A 206 -0.09 11.31 6.48
N PRO A 207 -1.14 11.78 7.17
CA PRO A 207 -1.93 10.95 8.09
C PRO A 207 -3.04 10.13 7.42
N GLN A 208 -3.46 10.47 6.20
CA GLN A 208 -4.51 9.73 5.49
C GLN A 208 -4.10 8.27 5.27
N CYS A 209 -4.92 7.32 5.73
CA CYS A 209 -4.69 5.89 5.56
C CYS A 209 -5.38 5.34 4.31
N LEU A 210 -4.90 4.18 3.86
CA LEU A 210 -5.53 3.33 2.86
C LEU A 210 -6.16 2.11 3.54
N ASP A 211 -7.09 1.48 2.85
CA ASP A 211 -7.55 0.14 3.21
C ASP A 211 -6.58 -0.90 2.63
N LEU A 212 -6.10 -1.82 3.47
CA LEU A 212 -5.06 -2.79 3.14
C LEU A 212 -5.45 -3.69 1.96
N GLU A 213 -6.59 -4.36 2.04
CA GLU A 213 -7.00 -5.30 0.99
C GLU A 213 -7.31 -4.56 -0.31
N SER A 214 -7.95 -3.39 -0.23
CA SER A 214 -8.20 -2.51 -1.39
C SER A 214 -6.90 -2.13 -2.10
N TYR A 215 -5.88 -1.71 -1.34
CA TYR A 215 -4.58 -1.33 -1.87
C TYR A 215 -3.87 -2.53 -2.52
N LEU A 216 -3.80 -3.66 -1.81
CA LEU A 216 -3.15 -4.87 -2.32
C LEU A 216 -3.85 -5.41 -3.57
N ALA A 217 -5.19 -5.40 -3.62
CA ALA A 217 -5.95 -5.81 -4.79
C ALA A 217 -5.67 -4.89 -6.00
N PHE A 218 -5.62 -3.57 -5.78
CA PHE A 218 -5.29 -2.61 -6.82
C PHE A 218 -3.86 -2.79 -7.33
N SER A 219 -2.86 -2.85 -6.45
CA SER A 219 -1.46 -3.01 -6.83
C SER A 219 -1.19 -4.36 -7.47
N HIS A 220 -1.82 -5.43 -6.97
CA HIS A 220 -1.74 -6.75 -7.59
C HIS A 220 -2.40 -6.78 -8.99
N ARG A 221 -3.48 -6.02 -9.20
CA ARG A 221 -4.16 -5.94 -10.51
C ARG A 221 -3.38 -5.11 -11.53
N THR A 222 -2.85 -3.96 -11.11
CA THR A 222 -2.29 -2.95 -12.02
C THR A 222 -0.78 -3.01 -12.14
N GLY A 223 -0.08 -3.69 -11.21
CA GLY A 223 1.37 -3.63 -11.10
C GLY A 223 1.88 -2.31 -10.49
N ASN A 224 1.00 -1.38 -10.11
CA ASN A 224 1.39 -0.08 -9.55
C ASN A 224 1.55 -0.14 -8.02
N TRP A 225 2.79 0.03 -7.56
CA TRP A 225 3.19 0.01 -6.14
C TRP A 225 3.62 1.41 -5.69
N GLN A 226 2.63 2.28 -5.60
CA GLN A 226 2.78 3.68 -5.26
C GLN A 226 1.64 4.10 -4.32
N CYS A 227 1.91 4.98 -3.36
CA CYS A 227 0.89 5.53 -2.48
C CYS A 227 -0.02 6.49 -3.29
N PRO A 228 -1.35 6.26 -3.38
CA PRO A 228 -2.26 7.14 -4.11
C PRO A 228 -2.51 8.49 -3.42
N VAL A 229 -2.05 8.67 -2.18
CA VAL A 229 -2.19 9.94 -1.45
C VAL A 229 -1.02 10.89 -1.71
N CYS A 230 0.22 10.42 -1.52
CA CYS A 230 1.41 11.27 -1.63
C CYS A 230 2.33 10.92 -2.80
N THR A 231 1.98 9.92 -3.61
CA THR A 231 2.76 9.46 -4.77
C THR A 231 4.14 8.90 -4.43
N GLN A 232 4.45 8.68 -3.15
CA GLN A 232 5.69 8.00 -2.75
C GLN A 232 5.65 6.52 -3.17
N PRO A 233 6.81 5.91 -3.50
CA PRO A 233 6.88 4.47 -3.69
C PRO A 233 6.38 3.73 -2.44
N LEU A 234 5.62 2.66 -2.66
CA LEU A 234 5.01 1.89 -1.57
C LEU A 234 4.98 0.40 -1.96
N LYS A 235 6.04 -0.33 -1.61
CA LYS A 235 6.11 -1.78 -1.85
C LYS A 235 5.35 -2.56 -0.80
N PHE A 236 5.10 -3.84 -1.11
CA PHE A 236 4.53 -4.79 -0.17
C PHE A 236 5.26 -4.79 1.18
N GLU A 237 6.59 -4.71 1.21
CA GLU A 237 7.40 -4.76 2.43
C GLU A 237 7.32 -3.48 3.26
N GLU A 238 6.91 -2.36 2.66
CA GLU A 238 6.91 -1.03 3.28
C GLU A 238 5.55 -0.68 3.93
N LEU A 239 4.51 -1.47 3.66
CA LEU A 239 3.19 -1.31 4.25
C LEU A 239 3.23 -1.54 5.77
N CYS A 240 2.68 -0.60 6.51
CA CYS A 240 2.54 -0.63 7.95
C CYS A 240 1.09 -0.37 8.34
N VAL A 241 0.56 -1.16 9.28
CA VAL A 241 -0.73 -0.88 9.92
C VAL A 241 -0.62 0.35 10.80
N ASP A 242 -1.57 1.28 10.65
CA ASP A 242 -1.71 2.46 11.48
C ASP A 242 -2.69 2.19 12.63
N TYR A 243 -2.16 1.79 13.78
CA TYR A 243 -3.00 1.44 14.92
C TYR A 243 -3.67 2.64 15.57
N LYS A 244 -3.11 3.85 15.46
CA LYS A 244 -3.79 5.06 15.92
C LYS A 244 -5.08 5.25 15.13
N MET A 245 -5.00 5.14 13.80
CA MET A 245 -6.18 5.15 12.94
C MET A 245 -7.12 3.97 13.23
N MET A 246 -6.58 2.78 13.52
CA MET A 246 -7.40 1.62 13.89
C MET A 246 -8.23 1.85 15.16
N GLN A 247 -7.66 2.53 16.18
CA GLN A 247 -8.42 2.90 17.38
C GLN A 247 -9.51 3.92 17.05
N ILE A 248 -9.23 4.91 16.20
CA ILE A 248 -10.23 5.90 15.76
C ILE A 248 -11.40 5.19 15.03
N LEU A 249 -11.09 4.29 14.10
CA LEU A 249 -12.11 3.51 13.37
C LEU A 249 -12.98 2.66 14.31
N LYS A 250 -12.39 2.08 15.37
CA LYS A 250 -13.13 1.31 16.39
C LYS A 250 -14.00 2.18 17.29
N ASN A 251 -13.54 3.41 17.57
CA ASN A 251 -14.23 4.36 18.44
C ASN A 251 -15.18 5.29 17.68
N THR A 252 -15.46 5.02 16.41
CA THR A 252 -16.39 5.79 15.58
C THR A 252 -17.36 4.86 14.89
N THR A 253 -18.60 5.33 14.74
CA THR A 253 -19.67 4.63 14.03
C THR A 253 -19.52 4.78 12.52
N ASP A 254 -20.21 3.94 11.76
CA ASP A 254 -20.07 3.85 10.29
C ASP A 254 -20.57 5.09 9.54
N ASP A 255 -21.40 5.93 10.16
CA ASP A 255 -21.88 7.21 9.64
C ASP A 255 -20.84 8.34 9.74
N ILE A 256 -19.78 8.15 10.53
CA ILE A 256 -18.69 9.12 10.65
C ILE A 256 -17.62 8.83 9.60
N ASP A 257 -17.49 9.71 8.62
CA ASP A 257 -16.53 9.58 7.53
C ASP A 257 -15.27 10.42 7.70
N THR A 258 -15.25 11.37 8.64
CA THR A 258 -14.18 12.36 8.77
C THR A 258 -13.86 12.68 10.23
N VAL A 259 -12.56 12.83 10.53
CA VAL A 259 -12.06 13.32 11.82
C VAL A 259 -11.00 14.39 11.62
N ARG A 260 -10.77 15.21 12.66
CA ARG A 260 -9.68 16.19 12.75
C ARG A 260 -8.65 15.68 13.73
N LEU A 261 -7.42 15.48 13.27
CA LEU A 261 -6.29 15.06 14.09
C LEU A 261 -5.58 16.29 14.67
N ASN A 262 -5.37 16.26 15.99
CA ASN A 262 -4.64 17.30 16.71
C ASN A 262 -3.14 16.93 16.83
N PRO A 263 -2.23 17.92 16.95
CA PRO A 263 -0.79 17.66 17.11
C PRO A 263 -0.43 16.88 18.38
N ASP A 264 -1.27 16.96 19.42
CA ASP A 264 -1.11 16.20 20.66
C ASP A 264 -1.39 14.69 20.49
N GLY A 265 -2.00 14.29 19.37
CA GLY A 265 -2.40 12.92 19.05
C GLY A 265 -3.87 12.61 19.34
N THR A 266 -4.64 13.57 19.87
CA THR A 266 -6.09 13.44 20.03
C THR A 266 -6.82 13.68 18.71
N TYR A 267 -8.11 13.36 18.66
CA TYR A 267 -8.94 13.60 17.49
C TYR A 267 -10.31 14.16 17.87
N GLN A 268 -10.92 14.88 16.93
CA GLN A 268 -12.28 15.37 17.01
C GLN A 268 -13.08 14.78 15.85
N ILE A 269 -14.28 14.31 16.14
CA ILE A 269 -15.23 13.88 15.11
C ILE A 269 -15.72 15.12 14.36
N VAL A 270 -15.78 15.04 13.04
CA VAL A 270 -16.45 16.06 12.23
C VAL A 270 -17.84 15.54 11.91
N THR A 271 -18.85 16.19 12.47
CA THR A 271 -20.25 15.84 12.22
C THR A 271 -20.65 16.21 10.79
N LEU A 272 -21.71 15.57 10.27
CA LEU A 272 -22.25 15.91 8.95
C LEU A 272 -22.67 17.39 8.87
N GLN A 273 -23.21 17.95 9.96
CA GLN A 273 -23.63 19.34 10.04
C GLN A 273 -22.43 20.29 9.93
N GLU A 274 -21.35 20.03 10.66
CA GLU A 274 -20.10 20.79 10.56
C GLU A 274 -19.50 20.67 9.16
N GLN A 275 -19.54 19.47 8.57
CA GLN A 275 -19.03 19.24 7.22
C GLN A 275 -19.81 20.04 6.17
N ILE A 276 -21.15 20.06 6.27
CA ILE A 276 -22.02 20.87 5.39
C ILE A 276 -21.70 22.37 5.56
N ALA A 277 -21.63 22.85 6.80
CA ALA A 277 -21.35 24.26 7.08
C ALA A 277 -19.97 24.70 6.54
N GLU A 278 -18.94 23.83 6.65
CA GLU A 278 -17.63 24.07 6.09
C GLU A 278 -17.64 24.12 4.56
N ASP A 279 -18.37 23.20 3.92
CA ASP A 279 -18.48 23.13 2.46
C ASP A 279 -19.22 24.35 1.89
N GLU A 280 -20.26 24.81 2.58
CA GLU A 280 -20.96 26.07 2.25
C GLU A 280 -20.03 27.28 2.37
N LYS A 281 -19.31 27.39 3.48
CA LYS A 281 -18.32 28.46 3.68
C LYS A 281 -17.23 28.44 2.59
N CYS A 282 -16.76 27.25 2.20
CA CYS A 282 -15.81 27.07 1.10
C CYS A 282 -16.39 27.53 -0.26
N LYS A 283 -17.66 27.22 -0.55
CA LYS A 283 -18.35 27.69 -1.76
C LYS A 283 -18.45 29.22 -1.78
N ASP A 284 -18.80 29.83 -0.66
CA ASP A 284 -18.89 31.28 -0.53
C ASP A 284 -17.54 31.98 -0.72
N ILE A 285 -16.47 31.44 -0.15
CA ILE A 285 -15.10 31.94 -0.35
C ILE A 285 -14.69 31.83 -1.81
N ARG A 286 -14.96 30.70 -2.48
CA ARG A 286 -14.67 30.50 -3.90
C ARG A 286 -15.46 31.48 -4.78
N LYS A 287 -16.72 31.75 -4.44
CA LYS A 287 -17.57 32.73 -5.14
C LYS A 287 -17.00 34.14 -4.98
N LYS A 288 -16.66 34.56 -3.76
CA LYS A 288 -16.02 35.86 -3.48
C LYS A 288 -14.69 36.03 -4.22
N LYS A 289 -13.83 35.00 -4.24
CA LYS A 289 -12.57 35.01 -5.01
C LYS A 289 -12.82 35.20 -6.51
N ARG A 290 -13.79 34.47 -7.09
CA ARG A 290 -14.14 34.64 -8.51
C ARG A 290 -14.64 36.05 -8.82
N THR A 291 -15.51 36.61 -7.99
CA THR A 291 -16.01 37.98 -8.14
C THR A 291 -14.88 39.00 -8.05
N PHE A 292 -13.98 38.85 -7.08
CA PHE A 292 -12.82 39.73 -6.92
C PHE A 292 -11.87 39.67 -8.14
N SER A 293 -11.54 38.47 -8.63
CA SER A 293 -10.72 38.30 -9.83
C SER A 293 -11.38 38.88 -11.08
N GLN A 294 -12.71 38.84 -11.17
CA GLN A 294 -13.45 39.39 -12.31
C GLN A 294 -13.49 40.92 -12.31
N ILE A 295 -13.60 41.56 -11.13
CA ILE A 295 -13.48 43.02 -10.97
C ILE A 295 -12.07 43.49 -11.34
N MET A 296 -11.04 42.79 -10.85
CA MET A 296 -9.65 43.12 -11.18
C MET A 296 -9.34 43.02 -12.68
N ALA A 297 -9.97 42.07 -13.39
CA ALA A 297 -9.81 41.92 -14.84
C ALA A 297 -10.51 43.03 -15.65
N SER A 298 -11.64 43.56 -15.16
CA SER A 298 -12.34 44.68 -15.82
C SER A 298 -11.62 46.02 -15.65
N ASP A 299 -10.95 46.26 -14.51
CA ASP A 299 -10.23 47.52 -14.27
C ASP A 299 -8.95 47.63 -15.11
N SER A 300 -8.31 46.50 -15.44
CA SER A 300 -7.17 46.45 -16.36
C SER A 300 -7.52 46.68 -17.83
N ASN A 301 -8.80 46.65 -18.22
CA ASN A 301 -9.26 46.95 -19.59
C ASN A 301 -9.69 48.41 -19.79
N VAL A 302 -9.68 49.24 -18.74
CA VAL A 302 -10.06 50.66 -18.80
C VAL A 302 -8.82 51.58 -18.91
N THR A 303 -7.60 51.03 -18.86
CA THR A 303 -6.34 51.77 -18.94
C THR A 303 -5.53 51.51 -20.22
N SER A 304 -6.20 51.20 -21.34
CA SER A 304 -5.60 51.13 -22.68
C SER A 304 -6.30 52.06 -23.66
#